data_AF-A0A956LDG3-F1
#
_entry.id   AF-A0A956LDG3-F1
#
_cell.length_a   1.000
_cell.length_b   1.000
_cell.length_c   1.000
_cell.angle_alpha   90.00
_cell.angle_beta   90.00
_cell.angle_gamma   90.00
#
_symmetry.space_group_name_H-M   'P 1'
#
loop_
_entity.id
_entity.type
_entity.pdbx_description
1 polymer ?
#
loop_
_entity_poly.entity_id
_entity_poly.type
_entity_poly.pdbx_seq_one_letter_code
_entity_poly.pdbx_strand_id
1 'polypeptide(L)'
;HCGGCDNLCEYPNAAAVCELGVCALGMCDSGWADLDDDPGNGCEVEVPRRAFVTSVTYNGNLGGVAGADAKCQTLALSAGLGGTWRAWLSDDSATPATRFMQTMTEVQRLDGNPVASDWTDLTDGNLLNAISVTEKGTSVGSSIVWTNTLGDGTMPGTEYCANWTSSSGLEQGLSGNSAAVDETWTNASLGPCNSKRRLYCFEL
;
A
#
# COMPACT_ATOMS: atom_id res chain seq x y z
N HIS A 1 30.72 3.02 13.36
CA HIS A 1 31.93 2.32 13.83
C HIS A 1 31.59 1.55 15.10
N CYS A 2 31.92 0.26 15.18
CA CYS A 2 31.57 -0.61 16.32
C CYS A 2 32.80 -1.35 16.88
N GLY A 3 33.02 -1.34 18.19
CA GLY A 3 34.13 -2.07 18.83
C GLY A 3 35.54 -1.50 18.62
N GLY A 4 35.71 -0.50 17.74
CA GLY A 4 36.98 0.17 17.47
C GLY A 4 36.83 1.30 16.44
N CYS A 5 37.91 2.02 16.18
CA CYS A 5 37.98 2.99 15.09
C CYS A 5 37.92 2.26 13.74
N ASP A 6 37.25 2.86 12.75
CA ASP A 6 37.16 2.39 11.36
C ASP A 6 36.55 0.99 11.15
N ASN A 7 35.92 0.39 12.18
CA ASN A 7 35.18 -0.85 12.03
C ASN A 7 33.72 -0.57 11.63
N LEU A 8 33.48 -0.50 10.32
CA LEU A 8 32.14 -0.33 9.74
C LEU A 8 31.44 -1.69 9.68
N CYS A 9 30.25 -1.76 10.28
CA CYS A 9 29.38 -2.93 10.14
C CYS A 9 28.50 -2.71 8.91
N GLU A 10 28.59 -3.58 7.92
CA GLU A 10 27.71 -3.61 6.75
C GLU A 10 27.14 -5.00 6.61
N TYR A 11 25.85 -5.08 6.33
CA TYR A 11 25.12 -6.31 6.09
C TYR A 11 24.31 -6.13 4.80
N PRO A 12 24.34 -7.09 3.86
CA PRO A 12 23.52 -7.01 2.66
C PRO A 12 22.04 -6.86 3.02
N ASN A 13 21.39 -5.83 2.49
CA ASN A 13 19.96 -5.55 2.63
C ASN A 13 19.45 -5.49 4.08
N ALA A 14 20.29 -5.03 5.02
CA ALA A 14 19.90 -4.92 6.42
C ALA A 14 20.60 -3.77 7.12
N ALA A 15 19.93 -3.22 8.13
CA ALA A 15 20.55 -2.33 9.08
C ALA A 15 21.66 -3.05 9.86
N ALA A 16 22.70 -2.33 10.24
CA ALA A 16 23.73 -2.83 11.13
C ALA A 16 23.56 -2.25 12.53
N VAL A 17 23.60 -3.10 13.57
CA VAL A 17 23.57 -2.67 14.97
C VAL A 17 24.90 -2.97 15.66
N CYS A 18 25.26 -2.10 16.62
CA CYS A 18 26.46 -2.28 17.43
C CYS A 18 26.06 -2.64 18.85
N GLU A 19 26.16 -3.92 19.20
CA GLU A 19 25.80 -4.42 20.52
C GLU A 19 27.04 -4.90 21.26
N LEU A 20 27.28 -4.33 22.44
CA LEU A 20 28.43 -4.68 23.30
C LEU A 20 29.80 -4.59 22.59
N GLY A 21 29.92 -3.73 21.57
CA GLY A 21 31.14 -3.59 20.79
C GLY A 21 31.34 -4.64 19.70
N VAL A 22 30.31 -5.44 19.40
CA VAL A 22 30.30 -6.43 18.31
C VAL A 22 29.26 -6.01 17.27
N CYS A 23 29.61 -6.13 15.98
CA CYS A 23 28.65 -5.95 14.90
C CYS A 23 27.61 -7.08 14.96
N ALA A 24 26.34 -6.72 14.93
CA ALA A 24 25.25 -7.66 14.77
C ALA A 24 24.31 -7.18 13.65
N LEU A 25 23.68 -8.15 12.98
CA LEU A 25 22.64 -7.90 12.00
C LEU A 25 21.46 -7.21 12.70
N GLY A 26 21.00 -6.10 12.15
CA GLY A 26 19.83 -5.37 12.60
C GLY A 26 18.56 -5.86 11.90
N MET A 27 17.59 -4.97 11.74
CA MET A 27 16.40 -5.26 10.95
C MET A 27 16.74 -5.31 9.45
N CYS A 28 16.13 -6.25 8.72
CA CYS A 28 16.15 -6.22 7.26
C CYS A 28 15.64 -4.89 6.71
N ASP A 29 16.21 -4.48 5.59
CA ASP A 29 15.72 -3.36 4.81
C ASP A 29 14.28 -3.65 4.36
N SER A 30 13.51 -2.58 4.15
CA SER A 30 12.11 -2.71 3.75
C SER A 30 12.01 -3.52 2.46
N GLY A 31 11.29 -4.65 2.50
CA GLY A 31 11.14 -5.55 1.35
C GLY A 31 12.13 -6.71 1.33
N TRP A 32 12.93 -6.90 2.38
CA TRP A 32 13.83 -8.04 2.51
C TRP A 32 13.52 -8.90 3.75
N ALA A 33 13.83 -10.18 3.67
CA ALA A 33 13.79 -11.11 4.79
C ALA A 33 15.06 -11.96 4.84
N ASP A 34 15.49 -12.27 6.06
CA ASP A 34 16.51 -13.26 6.38
C ASP A 34 15.83 -14.64 6.45
N LEU A 35 16.34 -15.62 5.71
CA LEU A 35 15.75 -16.96 5.63
C LEU A 35 16.44 -17.99 6.52
N ASP A 36 17.70 -17.78 6.88
CA ASP A 36 18.53 -18.77 7.56
C ASP A 36 19.09 -18.29 8.91
N ASP A 37 18.73 -17.08 9.34
CA ASP A 37 19.23 -16.41 10.54
C ASP A 37 20.77 -16.31 10.55
N ASP A 38 21.42 -16.35 9.37
CA ASP A 38 22.88 -16.19 9.24
C ASP A 38 23.24 -14.71 8.98
N PRO A 39 23.79 -14.01 9.99
CA PRO A 39 24.17 -12.62 9.84
C PRO A 39 25.29 -12.40 8.81
N GLY A 40 25.98 -13.44 8.32
CA GLY A 40 27.05 -13.33 7.33
C GLY A 40 26.57 -12.95 5.93
N ASN A 41 25.33 -13.29 5.57
CA ASN A 41 24.72 -13.06 4.26
C ASN A 41 23.62 -12.00 4.28
N GLY A 42 23.15 -11.59 5.45
CA GLY A 42 22.26 -10.45 5.62
C GLY A 42 20.79 -10.83 5.47
N CYS A 43 20.05 -10.13 4.61
CA CYS A 43 18.68 -10.51 4.25
C CYS A 43 18.64 -10.89 2.77
N GLU A 44 18.39 -12.16 2.47
CA GLU A 44 18.69 -12.79 1.18
C GLU A 44 17.54 -12.73 0.19
N VAL A 45 16.31 -12.60 0.68
CA VAL A 45 15.13 -12.69 -0.18
C VAL A 45 14.30 -11.43 -0.18
N GLU A 46 13.94 -11.00 -1.38
CA GLU A 46 12.92 -9.98 -1.56
C GLU A 46 11.56 -10.56 -1.18
N VAL A 47 10.81 -9.83 -0.37
CA VAL A 47 9.43 -10.14 -0.03
C VAL A 47 8.49 -9.21 -0.78
N PRO A 48 7.44 -9.76 -1.42
CA PRO A 48 6.48 -8.95 -2.16
C PRO A 48 5.70 -8.02 -1.22
N ARG A 49 5.43 -6.81 -1.71
CA ARG A 49 4.51 -5.87 -1.05
C ARG A 49 3.10 -6.41 -1.11
N ARG A 50 2.33 -6.16 -0.07
CA ARG A 50 0.97 -6.69 0.03
C ARG A 50 -0.05 -5.61 -0.27
N ALA A 51 -1.16 -6.02 -0.88
CA ALA A 51 -2.33 -5.17 -1.11
C ALA A 51 -3.63 -5.88 -0.68
N PHE A 52 -4.58 -5.10 -0.15
CA PHE A 52 -5.93 -5.58 0.14
C PHE A 52 -6.97 -4.48 -0.08
N VAL A 53 -8.24 -4.87 -0.21
CA VAL A 53 -9.39 -3.95 -0.18
C VAL A 53 -10.05 -4.00 1.19
N THR A 54 -10.32 -2.87 1.84
CA THR A 54 -10.78 -2.86 3.25
C THR A 54 -12.06 -3.66 3.47
N SER A 55 -12.17 -4.44 4.56
CA SER A 55 -13.42 -5.14 4.93
C SER A 55 -14.54 -4.18 5.35
N VAL A 56 -14.16 -2.97 5.76
CA VAL A 56 -15.04 -1.86 6.16
C VAL A 56 -15.23 -0.89 4.99
N THR A 57 -16.40 -0.26 4.93
CA THR A 57 -16.73 0.81 3.97
C THR A 57 -16.83 2.17 4.66
N TYR A 58 -16.41 3.23 3.97
CA TYR A 58 -16.35 4.60 4.45
C TYR A 58 -17.05 5.55 3.47
N ASN A 59 -17.61 6.64 3.99
CA ASN A 59 -18.00 7.76 3.15
C ASN A 59 -16.76 8.60 2.76
N GLY A 60 -16.95 9.64 1.94
CA GLY A 60 -15.88 10.50 1.45
C GLY A 60 -15.18 11.34 2.52
N ASN A 61 -15.72 11.42 3.75
CA ASN A 61 -15.04 12.10 4.86
C ASN A 61 -14.08 11.11 5.53
N LEU A 62 -12.93 10.90 4.88
CA LEU A 62 -11.88 10.02 5.36
C LEU A 62 -10.95 10.72 6.36
N GLY A 63 -10.96 12.06 6.40
CA GLY A 63 -10.00 12.88 7.13
C GLY A 63 -8.76 13.19 6.29
N GLY A 64 -8.92 13.36 4.97
CA GLY A 64 -7.81 13.50 4.02
C GLY A 64 -7.14 12.18 3.67
N VAL A 65 -6.13 12.24 2.78
CA VAL A 65 -5.29 11.08 2.44
C VAL A 65 -4.64 10.47 3.70
N ALA A 66 -4.16 11.30 4.64
CA ALA A 66 -3.61 10.81 5.90
C ALA A 66 -4.64 10.05 6.75
N GLY A 67 -5.90 10.50 6.76
CA GLY A 67 -7.00 9.80 7.43
C GLY A 67 -7.34 8.47 6.77
N ALA A 68 -7.23 8.37 5.44
CA ALA A 68 -7.37 7.12 4.71
C ALA A 68 -6.22 6.13 5.01
N ASP A 69 -4.98 6.62 5.04
CA ASP A 69 -3.80 5.84 5.44
C ASP A 69 -3.96 5.27 6.85
N ALA A 70 -4.42 6.09 7.81
CA ALA A 70 -4.67 5.63 9.18
C ALA A 70 -5.73 4.51 9.27
N LYS A 71 -6.74 4.53 8.39
CA LYS A 71 -7.74 3.45 8.30
C LYS A 71 -7.11 2.15 7.77
N CYS A 72 -6.28 2.25 6.74
CA CYS A 72 -5.52 1.12 6.21
C CYS A 72 -4.61 0.52 7.28
N GLN A 73 -3.81 1.35 7.95
CA GLN A 73 -2.92 0.93 9.02
C GLN A 73 -3.68 0.26 10.17
N THR A 74 -4.82 0.83 10.60
CA THR A 74 -5.66 0.26 11.68
C THR A 74 -6.18 -1.13 11.34
N LEU A 75 -6.66 -1.32 10.10
CA LEU A 75 -7.18 -2.60 9.64
C LEU A 75 -6.06 -3.65 9.54
N ALA A 76 -4.91 -3.27 9.00
CA ALA A 76 -3.75 -4.15 8.91
C ALA A 76 -3.22 -4.57 10.29
N LEU A 77 -3.12 -3.63 11.23
CA LEU A 77 -2.78 -3.90 12.64
C LEU A 77 -3.77 -4.86 13.29
N SER A 78 -5.07 -4.64 13.10
CA SER A 78 -6.12 -5.49 13.66
C SER A 78 -6.12 -6.91 13.09
N ALA A 79 -5.63 -7.08 11.86
CA ALA A 79 -5.44 -8.36 11.21
C ALA A 79 -4.06 -9.00 11.50
N GLY A 80 -3.18 -8.32 12.24
CA GLY A 80 -1.85 -8.83 12.57
C GLY A 80 -0.88 -8.87 11.38
N LEU A 81 -1.09 -8.03 10.36
CA LEU A 81 -0.28 -8.07 9.14
C LEU A 81 1.13 -7.47 9.30
N GLY A 82 1.39 -6.69 10.36
CA GLY A 82 2.63 -5.92 10.50
C GLY A 82 2.73 -4.81 9.43
N GLY A 83 3.93 -4.29 9.18
CA GLY A 83 4.21 -3.36 8.08
C GLY A 83 3.60 -1.96 8.22
N THR A 84 3.95 -1.10 7.25
CA THR A 84 3.38 0.25 7.10
C THR A 84 2.43 0.25 5.93
N TRP A 85 1.19 0.71 6.13
CA TRP A 85 0.13 0.63 5.13
C TRP A 85 -0.43 2.00 4.79
N ARG A 86 -0.63 2.22 3.49
CA ARG A 86 -1.22 3.44 2.94
C ARG A 86 -2.37 3.12 2.00
N ALA A 87 -3.35 4.01 1.95
CA ALA A 87 -4.44 3.90 1.00
C ALA A 87 -3.91 4.16 -0.42
N TRP A 88 -4.51 3.60 -1.47
CA TRP A 88 -4.34 4.10 -2.83
C TRP A 88 -5.39 5.17 -3.10
N LEU A 89 -5.00 6.42 -2.92
CA LEU A 89 -5.92 7.56 -2.88
C LEU A 89 -5.18 8.85 -3.24
N SER A 90 -5.80 9.73 -4.04
CA SER A 90 -5.25 11.05 -4.37
C SER A 90 -6.14 12.20 -3.92
N ASP A 91 -5.52 13.30 -3.51
CA ASP A 91 -6.11 14.63 -3.37
C ASP A 91 -5.15 15.70 -3.92
N ASP A 92 -5.45 16.98 -3.71
CA ASP A 92 -4.63 18.10 -4.19
C ASP A 92 -3.22 18.18 -3.57
N SER A 93 -2.95 17.42 -2.51
CA SER A 93 -1.72 17.46 -1.74
C SER A 93 -0.85 16.21 -1.92
N ALA A 94 -1.46 15.06 -2.25
CA ALA A 94 -0.79 13.78 -2.28
C ALA A 94 -1.41 12.81 -3.30
N THR A 95 -0.57 12.03 -3.97
CA THR A 95 -0.98 10.97 -4.91
C THR A 95 -0.15 9.72 -4.66
N PRO A 96 -0.58 8.51 -5.04
CA PRO A 96 0.26 7.33 -4.98
C PRO A 96 1.61 7.52 -5.70
N ALA A 97 1.62 8.16 -6.87
CA ALA A 97 2.84 8.45 -7.63
C ALA A 97 3.91 9.24 -6.83
N THR A 98 3.50 10.07 -5.85
CA THR A 98 4.43 10.87 -5.04
C THR A 98 4.76 10.28 -3.67
N ARG A 99 3.99 9.30 -3.18
CA ARG A 99 4.08 8.80 -1.79
C ARG A 99 4.30 7.30 -1.66
N PHE A 100 4.35 6.56 -2.76
CA PHE A 100 4.63 5.12 -2.80
C PHE A 100 6.08 4.89 -3.24
N MET A 101 6.65 3.79 -2.80
CA MET A 101 8.02 3.41 -3.15
C MET A 101 8.03 2.78 -4.55
N GLN A 102 8.52 3.53 -5.54
CA GLN A 102 8.54 3.08 -6.94
C GLN A 102 9.57 1.97 -7.21
N THR A 103 10.43 1.64 -6.23
CA THR A 103 11.41 0.55 -6.30
C THR A 103 10.85 -0.78 -5.79
N MET A 104 9.54 -0.87 -5.56
CA MET A 104 8.89 -2.13 -5.24
C MET A 104 8.98 -3.11 -6.42
N THR A 105 9.32 -4.36 -6.12
CA THR A 105 9.21 -5.48 -7.04
C THR A 105 7.77 -5.99 -6.97
N GLU A 106 7.50 -7.20 -6.52
CA GLU A 106 6.14 -7.73 -6.66
C GLU A 106 5.12 -7.11 -5.66
N VAL A 107 3.90 -6.88 -6.15
CA VAL A 107 2.71 -6.69 -5.31
C VAL A 107 1.88 -7.94 -5.33
N GLN A 108 1.56 -8.48 -4.16
CA GLN A 108 0.65 -9.60 -4.01
C GLN A 108 -0.58 -9.23 -3.19
N ARG A 109 -1.67 -9.94 -3.46
CA ARG A 109 -2.85 -9.95 -2.60
C ARG A 109 -2.59 -10.85 -1.39
N LEU A 110 -3.34 -10.67 -0.30
CA LEU A 110 -3.15 -11.45 0.94
C LEU A 110 -3.42 -12.96 0.82
N ASP A 111 -3.96 -13.44 -0.30
CA ASP A 111 -4.11 -14.86 -0.61
C ASP A 111 -2.99 -15.41 -1.52
N GLY A 112 -1.91 -14.64 -1.72
CA GLY A 112 -0.73 -15.02 -2.49
C GLY A 112 -0.86 -14.86 -4.00
N ASN A 113 -1.97 -14.30 -4.51
CA ASN A 113 -2.09 -14.03 -5.94
C ASN A 113 -1.36 -12.73 -6.30
N PRO A 114 -0.50 -12.71 -7.33
CA PRO A 114 0.21 -11.50 -7.74
C PRO A 114 -0.78 -10.48 -8.33
N VAL A 115 -0.72 -9.25 -7.86
CA VAL A 115 -1.48 -8.10 -8.36
C VAL A 115 -0.70 -7.40 -9.47
N ALA A 116 0.61 -7.21 -9.25
CA ALA A 116 1.53 -6.64 -10.22
C ALA A 116 2.95 -7.16 -10.00
N SER A 117 3.78 -7.28 -11.04
CA SER A 117 5.17 -7.73 -10.92
C SER A 117 6.14 -6.66 -10.43
N ASP A 118 5.84 -5.38 -10.68
CA ASP A 118 6.59 -4.22 -10.23
C ASP A 118 5.73 -2.95 -10.24
N TRP A 119 6.32 -1.81 -9.85
CA TRP A 119 5.65 -0.51 -9.95
C TRP A 119 5.20 -0.17 -11.38
N THR A 120 5.99 -0.54 -12.39
CA THR A 120 5.67 -0.25 -13.79
C THR A 120 4.43 -1.03 -14.23
N ASP A 121 4.35 -2.31 -13.88
CA ASP A 121 3.17 -3.16 -14.10
C ASP A 121 1.96 -2.64 -13.32
N LEU A 122 2.12 -2.27 -12.04
CA LEU A 122 1.02 -1.70 -11.23
C LEU A 122 0.43 -0.42 -11.85
N THR A 123 1.25 0.32 -12.59
CA THR A 123 0.92 1.64 -13.14
C THR A 123 0.71 1.68 -14.64
N ASP A 124 0.71 0.53 -15.33
CA ASP A 124 0.51 0.45 -16.78
C ASP A 124 -0.98 0.49 -17.21
N GLY A 125 -1.89 0.41 -16.23
CA GLY A 125 -3.33 0.38 -16.43
C GLY A 125 -3.96 -1.02 -16.39
N ASN A 126 -3.18 -2.09 -16.20
CA ASN A 126 -3.66 -3.46 -16.10
C ASN A 126 -3.05 -4.17 -14.87
N LEU A 127 -3.88 -4.91 -14.15
CA LEU A 127 -3.46 -5.75 -13.03
C LEU A 127 -3.38 -7.21 -13.47
N LEU A 128 -2.42 -7.95 -12.92
CA LEU A 128 -2.35 -9.40 -13.07
C LEU A 128 -3.56 -10.09 -12.40
N ASN A 129 -3.95 -9.59 -11.23
CA ASN A 129 -5.15 -10.02 -10.51
C ASN A 129 -5.83 -8.85 -9.79
N ALA A 130 -7.16 -8.88 -9.73
CA ALA A 130 -7.94 -7.84 -9.07
C ALA A 130 -7.70 -7.81 -7.55
N ILE A 131 -7.78 -6.63 -6.94
CA ILE A 131 -7.60 -6.45 -5.50
C ILE A 131 -8.95 -6.63 -4.78
N SER A 132 -9.44 -7.88 -4.74
CA SER A 132 -10.79 -8.21 -4.26
C SER A 132 -10.82 -8.90 -2.89
N VAL A 133 -9.69 -9.01 -2.19
CA VAL A 133 -9.57 -9.69 -0.90
C VAL A 133 -9.25 -8.71 0.21
N THR A 134 -9.90 -8.89 1.35
CA THR A 134 -9.79 -8.02 2.52
C THR A 134 -8.64 -8.38 3.43
N GLU A 135 -8.33 -7.50 4.39
CA GLU A 135 -7.33 -7.74 5.43
C GLU A 135 -7.60 -9.01 6.26
N LYS A 136 -8.82 -9.56 6.17
CA LYS A 136 -9.27 -10.79 6.84
C LYS A 136 -9.22 -12.03 5.94
N GLY A 137 -8.65 -11.91 4.74
CA GLY A 137 -8.61 -13.00 3.75
C GLY A 137 -9.97 -13.30 3.10
N THR A 138 -10.99 -12.48 3.31
CA THR A 138 -12.32 -12.67 2.72
C THR A 138 -12.43 -11.93 1.38
N SER A 139 -12.89 -12.61 0.32
CA SER A 139 -13.18 -11.98 -0.97
C SER A 139 -14.50 -11.19 -0.94
N VAL A 140 -14.51 -10.01 -1.55
CA VAL A 140 -15.70 -9.12 -1.60
C VAL A 140 -16.36 -9.06 -2.97
N GLY A 141 -15.83 -9.78 -3.97
CA GLY A 141 -16.32 -9.69 -5.35
C GLY A 141 -16.25 -8.26 -5.90
N SER A 142 -17.23 -7.87 -6.71
CA SER A 142 -17.32 -6.52 -7.26
C SER A 142 -17.81 -5.53 -6.21
N SER A 143 -16.90 -4.71 -5.69
CA SER A 143 -17.20 -3.60 -4.78
C SER A 143 -16.51 -2.32 -5.26
N ILE A 144 -17.17 -1.19 -5.02
CA ILE A 144 -16.64 0.13 -5.38
C ILE A 144 -15.65 0.62 -4.33
N VAL A 145 -14.58 1.27 -4.78
CA VAL A 145 -13.42 1.67 -3.97
C VAL A 145 -13.07 3.13 -4.22
N TRP A 146 -12.97 3.96 -3.18
CA TRP A 146 -12.51 5.35 -3.33
C TRP A 146 -11.04 5.40 -3.76
N THR A 147 -10.73 6.23 -4.75
CA THR A 147 -9.37 6.35 -5.31
C THR A 147 -9.05 7.80 -5.68
N ASN A 148 -9.84 8.42 -6.55
CA ASN A 148 -9.44 9.62 -7.31
C ASN A 148 -8.03 9.51 -7.90
N THR A 149 -7.67 8.32 -8.38
CA THR A 149 -6.32 8.04 -8.89
C THR A 149 -6.44 7.33 -10.22
N LEU A 150 -5.66 7.78 -11.21
CA LEU A 150 -5.48 7.11 -12.48
C LEU A 150 -4.63 5.84 -12.34
N GLY A 151 -4.59 5.00 -13.38
CA GLY A 151 -3.73 3.82 -13.41
C GLY A 151 -2.27 4.16 -13.12
N ASP A 152 -1.78 5.28 -13.66
CA ASP A 152 -0.40 5.77 -13.47
C ASP A 152 -0.08 6.32 -12.07
N GLY A 153 -1.03 6.23 -11.13
CA GLY A 153 -0.87 6.73 -9.77
C GLY A 153 -1.05 8.25 -9.62
N THR A 154 -1.38 8.98 -10.70
CA THR A 154 -1.61 10.43 -10.66
C THR A 154 -3.08 10.77 -10.41
N MET A 155 -3.37 12.05 -10.19
CA MET A 155 -4.73 12.54 -9.92
C MET A 155 -5.41 13.00 -11.24
N PRO A 156 -6.62 12.52 -11.55
CA PRO A 156 -7.34 12.92 -12.77
C PRO A 156 -8.04 14.27 -12.66
N GLY A 157 -8.44 14.68 -11.45
CA GLY A 157 -9.28 15.85 -11.25
C GLY A 157 -9.59 16.13 -9.78
N THR A 158 -10.61 16.96 -9.55
CA THR A 158 -10.99 17.44 -8.21
C THR A 158 -12.12 16.63 -7.56
N GLU A 159 -12.44 15.47 -8.13
CA GLU A 159 -13.43 14.52 -7.63
C GLU A 159 -12.87 13.70 -6.46
N TYR A 160 -12.52 14.40 -5.38
CA TYR A 160 -11.92 13.84 -4.16
C TYR A 160 -12.71 14.22 -2.89
N CYS A 161 -14.01 14.53 -2.99
CA CYS A 161 -14.83 14.81 -1.80
C CYS A 161 -14.26 15.91 -0.87
N ALA A 162 -13.89 17.05 -1.46
CA ALA A 162 -13.22 18.16 -0.78
C ALA A 162 -11.98 17.70 0.02
N ASN A 163 -10.97 17.16 -0.67
CA ASN A 163 -9.78 16.52 -0.09
C ASN A 163 -10.14 15.49 0.99
N TRP A 164 -11.13 14.66 0.68
CA TRP A 164 -11.64 13.60 1.54
C TRP A 164 -12.06 14.05 2.93
N THR A 165 -12.64 15.25 3.03
CA THR A 165 -13.18 15.82 4.28
C THR A 165 -14.69 15.95 4.28
N SER A 166 -15.34 15.65 3.15
CA SER A 166 -16.78 15.83 2.98
C SER A 166 -17.53 14.52 2.85
N SER A 167 -18.71 14.50 3.46
CA SER A 167 -19.71 13.44 3.29
C SER A 167 -20.98 13.97 2.63
N SER A 168 -20.87 15.06 1.86
CA SER A 168 -22.00 15.67 1.15
C SER A 168 -22.51 14.77 0.03
N GLY A 169 -23.83 14.71 -0.15
CA GLY A 169 -24.43 14.05 -1.31
C GLY A 169 -24.33 14.87 -2.61
N LEU A 170 -23.90 16.14 -2.51
CA LEU A 170 -23.79 17.07 -3.64
C LEU A 170 -22.38 17.12 -4.24
N GLU A 171 -21.40 16.57 -3.53
CA GLU A 171 -20.02 16.47 -4.01
C GLU A 171 -19.76 15.05 -4.50
N GLN A 172 -18.78 14.91 -5.38
CA GLN A 172 -18.43 13.65 -6.01
C GLN A 172 -17.01 13.22 -5.66
N GLY A 173 -16.84 11.91 -5.57
CA GLY A 173 -15.56 11.24 -5.53
C GLY A 173 -15.41 10.31 -6.73
N LEU A 174 -14.22 10.20 -7.30
CA LEU A 174 -13.88 9.16 -8.25
C LEU A 174 -13.54 7.86 -7.51
N SER A 175 -13.93 6.74 -8.12
CA SER A 175 -13.75 5.41 -7.59
C SER A 175 -13.38 4.40 -8.66
N GLY A 176 -12.71 3.34 -8.23
CA GLY A 176 -12.49 2.13 -9.01
C GLY A 176 -13.37 0.95 -8.57
N ASN A 177 -13.11 -0.23 -9.14
CA ASN A 177 -13.81 -1.48 -8.84
C ASN A 177 -12.83 -2.59 -8.43
N SER A 178 -13.02 -3.13 -7.23
CA SER A 178 -12.17 -4.20 -6.64
C SER A 178 -12.16 -5.53 -7.38
N ALA A 179 -13.07 -5.76 -8.34
CA ALA A 179 -13.08 -6.94 -9.19
C ALA A 179 -12.51 -6.69 -10.60
N ALA A 180 -12.16 -5.45 -10.94
CA ALA A 180 -11.58 -5.12 -12.23
C ALA A 180 -10.07 -5.32 -12.24
N VAL A 181 -9.54 -5.59 -13.43
CA VAL A 181 -8.10 -5.69 -13.71
C VAL A 181 -7.66 -4.70 -14.77
N ASP A 182 -8.56 -4.11 -15.54
CA ASP A 182 -8.24 -2.99 -16.44
C ASP A 182 -8.25 -1.66 -15.68
N GLU A 183 -8.08 -0.55 -16.38
CA GLU A 183 -7.99 0.81 -15.79
C GLU A 183 -9.14 1.14 -14.81
N THR A 184 -10.30 0.48 -14.96
CA THR A 184 -11.45 0.66 -14.08
C THR A 184 -11.22 0.11 -12.66
N TRP A 185 -10.14 -0.62 -12.41
CA TRP A 185 -9.74 -1.02 -11.04
C TRP A 185 -9.55 0.20 -10.14
N THR A 186 -9.09 1.33 -10.69
CA THR A 186 -8.89 2.60 -9.97
C THR A 186 -9.70 3.77 -10.56
N ASN A 187 -10.02 3.77 -11.86
CA ASN A 187 -10.69 4.89 -12.55
C ASN A 187 -11.97 4.43 -13.27
N ALA A 188 -13.06 4.19 -12.52
CA ALA A 188 -14.29 3.62 -13.09
C ALA A 188 -15.47 4.59 -13.13
N SER A 189 -15.80 5.21 -12.00
CA SER A 189 -17.05 5.95 -11.86
C SER A 189 -17.01 7.01 -10.77
N LEU A 190 -17.77 8.07 -11.00
CA LEU A 190 -18.06 9.09 -9.99
C LEU A 190 -19.23 8.65 -9.11
N GLY A 191 -19.21 9.06 -7.85
CA GLY A 191 -20.35 8.90 -6.97
C GLY A 191 -20.37 9.87 -5.80
N PRO A 192 -21.53 10.04 -5.14
CA PRO A 192 -21.68 11.05 -4.12
C PRO A 192 -20.89 10.70 -2.87
N CYS A 193 -20.30 11.71 -2.24
CA CYS A 193 -19.40 11.52 -1.09
C CYS A 193 -20.09 10.99 0.17
N ASN A 194 -21.42 11.01 0.25
CA ASN A 194 -22.16 10.34 1.31
C ASN A 194 -22.24 8.80 1.15
N SER A 195 -21.90 8.26 -0.03
CA SER A 195 -21.91 6.82 -0.30
C SER A 195 -20.81 6.11 0.45
N LYS A 196 -21.10 4.91 0.97
CA LYS A 196 -20.10 4.06 1.61
C LYS A 196 -19.38 3.19 0.58
N ARG A 197 -18.05 3.32 0.48
CA ARG A 197 -17.18 2.57 -0.44
C ARG A 197 -15.94 2.07 0.29
N ARG A 198 -15.23 1.11 -0.28
CA ARG A 198 -14.00 0.55 0.33
C ARG A 198 -12.79 1.42 0.00
N LEU A 199 -11.63 1.07 0.56
CA LEU A 199 -10.32 1.61 0.18
C LEU A 199 -9.43 0.45 -0.27
N TYR A 200 -8.50 0.70 -1.20
CA TYR A 200 -7.35 -0.18 -1.36
C TYR A 200 -6.26 0.25 -0.40
N CYS A 201 -5.58 -0.71 0.21
CA CYS A 201 -4.50 -0.52 1.15
C CYS A 201 -3.28 -1.30 0.66
N PHE A 202 -2.14 -0.62 0.55
CA PHE A 202 -0.87 -1.16 0.09
C PHE A 202 0.18 -1.02 1.18
N GLU A 203 1.04 -2.03 1.30
CA GLU A 203 2.21 -2.02 2.15
C GLU A 203 3.36 -1.23 1.50
N LEU A 204 4.11 -0.47 2.31
CA LEU A 204 5.29 0.30 1.93
C LEU A 204 6.61 -0.31 2.41
#